data_AF-A0A836IHY9-F1
#
_entry.id   AF-A0A836IHY9-F1
#
_cell.length_a   1.000
_cell.length_b   1.000
_cell.length_c   1.000
_cell.angle_alpha   90.00
_cell.angle_beta   90.00
_cell.angle_gamma   90.00
#
_symmetry.space_group_name_H-M   'P 1'
#
loop_
_entity.id
_entity.type
_entity.pdbx_description
1 polymer ?
#
loop_
_entity_poly.entity_id
_entity_poly.type
_entity_poly.pdbx_seq_one_letter_code
_entity_poly.pdbx_strand_id
1 'polypeptide(L)'
;MLRRCLALRRVSPFSIFQKHLGETRVLKGIKNPARKSAQMYRQLSTPERKIFEERARRVSYPALDAYNLFQKEYAPRFVHLPMKQRQRKVAQLWAELKESGTVKIPKGATSKVKKVTKKIKTKRSVPRKASSGGKKPATKGAKKLK
;
A
#
# COMPACT_ATOMS: atom_id res chain seq x y z
N MET A 1 -10.29 26.87 -12.69
CA MET A 1 -10.34 25.72 -11.75
C MET A 1 -9.39 24.62 -12.21
N LEU A 2 -8.34 24.32 -11.45
CA LEU A 2 -7.39 23.24 -11.79
C LEU A 2 -8.03 21.86 -11.58
N ARG A 3 -8.34 21.15 -12.68
CA ARG A 3 -8.81 19.75 -12.66
C ARG A 3 -7.68 18.82 -12.20
N ARG A 4 -7.42 18.75 -10.88
CA ARG A 4 -6.45 17.82 -10.24
C ARG A 4 -7.00 16.38 -10.22
N CYS A 5 -7.39 15.86 -11.38
CA CYS A 5 -7.78 14.47 -11.59
C CYS A 5 -6.68 13.67 -12.31
N LEU A 6 -5.44 13.83 -11.86
CA LEU A 6 -4.49 12.72 -11.95
C LEU A 6 -4.87 11.77 -10.82
N ALA A 7 -5.55 10.66 -11.15
CA ALA A 7 -5.79 9.58 -10.20
C ALA A 7 -4.47 9.25 -9.48
N LEU A 8 -4.51 9.03 -8.16
CA LEU A 8 -3.34 8.80 -7.29
C LEU A 8 -2.60 7.49 -7.64
N ARG A 9 -1.95 7.47 -8.80
CA ARG A 9 -1.11 6.39 -9.31
C ARG A 9 0.29 6.62 -8.78
N ARG A 10 0.87 5.61 -8.13
CA ARG A 10 2.24 5.68 -7.63
C ARG A 10 3.30 5.73 -8.72
N VAL A 11 2.96 5.31 -9.95
CA VAL A 11 3.85 5.33 -11.11
C VAL A 11 3.16 6.00 -12.29
N SER A 12 3.91 6.78 -13.05
CA SER A 12 3.47 7.32 -14.33
C SER A 12 3.34 6.21 -15.37
N PRO A 13 2.26 6.17 -16.19
CA PRO A 13 2.16 5.25 -17.33
C PRO A 13 3.33 5.36 -18.31
N PHE A 14 3.92 6.55 -18.44
CA PHE A 14 5.14 6.76 -19.24
C PHE A 14 6.35 5.99 -18.68
N SER A 15 6.52 5.93 -17.36
CA SER A 15 7.63 5.18 -16.74
C SER A 15 7.49 3.67 -16.96
N ILE A 16 6.26 3.15 -16.98
CA ILE A 16 5.99 1.73 -17.34
C ILE A 16 6.32 1.49 -18.82
N PHE A 17 5.92 2.39 -19.72
CA PHE A 17 6.26 2.32 -21.13
C PHE A 17 7.79 2.38 -21.37
N GLN A 18 8.50 3.27 -20.68
CA GLN A 18 9.95 3.39 -20.77
C GLN A 18 10.65 2.11 -20.26
N LYS A 19 10.16 1.49 -19.18
CA LYS A 19 10.66 0.18 -18.71
C LYS A 19 10.46 -0.90 -19.77
N HIS A 20 9.26 -0.97 -20.36
CA HIS A 20 8.93 -1.91 -21.43
C HIS A 20 9.84 -1.73 -22.67
N LEU A 21 10.15 -0.50 -23.07
CA LEU A 21 11.10 -0.23 -24.16
C LEU A 21 12.56 -0.62 -23.83
N GLY A 22 12.93 -0.65 -22.55
CA GLY A 22 14.21 -1.19 -22.09
C GLY A 22 14.24 -2.72 -22.15
N GLU A 23 13.17 -3.37 -21.67
CA GLU A 23 12.98 -4.83 -21.71
C GLU A 23 12.99 -5.37 -23.16
N THR A 24 12.29 -4.70 -24.08
CA THR A 24 12.28 -5.04 -25.52
C THR A 24 13.52 -4.58 -26.28
N ARG A 25 14.51 -3.95 -25.61
CA ARG A 25 15.77 -3.45 -26.18
C ARG A 25 15.62 -2.43 -27.33
N VAL A 26 14.42 -1.90 -27.59
CA VAL A 26 14.12 -0.94 -28.67
C VAL A 26 14.95 0.35 -28.56
N LEU A 27 15.42 0.70 -27.36
CA LEU A 27 16.23 1.88 -27.11
C LEU A 27 17.76 1.62 -27.15
N LYS A 28 18.21 0.39 -27.42
CA LYS A 28 19.64 0.04 -27.45
C LYS A 28 20.34 0.75 -28.62
N GLY A 29 21.48 1.39 -28.34
CA GLY A 29 22.27 2.12 -29.34
C GLY A 29 21.78 3.54 -29.68
N ILE A 30 20.66 4.00 -29.11
CA ILE A 30 20.14 5.35 -29.38
C ILE A 30 20.86 6.38 -28.49
N LYS A 31 21.45 7.41 -29.12
CA LYS A 31 22.21 8.49 -28.45
C LYS A 31 21.40 9.27 -27.38
N ASN A 32 20.08 9.37 -27.53
CA ASN A 32 19.19 9.92 -26.50
C ASN A 32 17.91 9.07 -26.37
N PRO A 33 17.91 8.03 -25.52
CA PRO A 33 16.79 7.10 -25.42
C PRO A 33 15.56 7.73 -24.75
N ALA A 34 15.76 8.72 -23.86
CA ALA A 34 14.67 9.42 -23.17
C ALA A 34 13.86 10.34 -24.11
N ARG A 35 14.53 11.05 -25.04
CA ARG A 35 13.85 11.86 -26.06
C ARG A 35 13.06 10.98 -27.02
N LYS A 36 13.63 9.85 -27.45
CA LYS A 36 12.95 8.92 -28.37
C LYS A 36 11.77 8.22 -27.70
N SER A 37 11.90 7.74 -26.47
CA SER A 37 10.79 7.14 -25.73
C SER A 37 9.65 8.14 -25.48
N ALA A 38 9.96 9.41 -25.17
CA ALA A 38 8.95 10.45 -25.03
C ALA A 38 8.20 10.75 -26.35
N GLN A 39 8.88 10.71 -27.50
CA GLN A 39 8.23 10.82 -28.82
C GLN A 39 7.32 9.62 -29.09
N MET A 40 7.81 8.39 -28.94
CA MET A 40 7.02 7.18 -29.17
C MET A 40 5.80 7.10 -28.25
N TYR A 41 5.93 7.49 -26.98
CA TYR A 41 4.80 7.54 -26.04
C TYR A 41 3.71 8.55 -26.43
N ARG A 42 4.08 9.66 -27.07
CA ARG A 42 3.12 10.65 -27.61
C ARG A 42 2.43 10.16 -28.89
N GLN A 43 3.07 9.25 -29.62
CA GLN A 43 2.55 8.63 -30.85
C GLN A 43 1.70 7.38 -30.60
N LEU A 44 1.70 6.82 -29.38
CA LEU A 44 0.85 5.69 -29.01
C LEU A 44 -0.63 5.99 -29.23
N SER A 45 -1.34 4.99 -29.75
CA SER A 45 -2.79 5.03 -29.88
C SER A 45 -3.48 5.04 -28.50
N THR A 46 -4.73 5.50 -28.46
CA THR A 46 -5.52 5.51 -27.22
C THR A 46 -5.73 4.13 -26.57
N PRO A 47 -5.93 3.00 -27.28
CA PRO A 47 -5.99 1.68 -26.62
C PRO A 47 -4.64 1.24 -26.04
N GLU A 48 -3.53 1.41 -26.76
CA GLU A 48 -2.20 1.07 -26.24
C GLU A 48 -1.86 1.85 -24.97
N ARG A 49 -2.16 3.16 -24.98
CA ARG A 49 -1.97 4.01 -23.81
C ARG A 49 -2.79 3.52 -22.62
N LYS A 50 -4.05 3.09 -22.81
CA LYS A 50 -4.87 2.47 -21.74
C LYS A 50 -4.22 1.24 -21.13
N ILE A 51 -3.54 0.39 -21.91
CA ILE A 51 -2.83 -0.79 -21.38
C ILE A 51 -1.72 -0.36 -20.40
N PHE A 52 -0.92 0.66 -20.74
CA PHE A 52 0.09 1.19 -19.82
C PHE A 52 -0.53 1.91 -18.61
N GLU A 53 -1.68 2.55 -18.78
CA GLU A 53 -2.44 3.13 -17.67
C GLU A 53 -2.95 2.08 -16.68
N GLU A 54 -3.46 0.95 -17.14
CA GLU A 54 -3.90 -0.16 -16.30
C GLU A 54 -2.72 -0.84 -15.61
N ARG A 55 -1.63 -1.13 -16.34
CA ARG A 55 -0.40 -1.65 -15.75
C ARG A 55 0.10 -0.73 -14.63
N ALA A 56 0.14 0.59 -14.85
CA ALA A 56 0.54 1.58 -13.85
C ALA A 56 -0.37 1.61 -12.60
N ARG A 57 -1.67 1.28 -12.72
CA ARG A 57 -2.57 1.13 -11.56
C ARG A 57 -2.28 -0.14 -10.74
N ARG A 58 -1.78 -1.20 -11.38
CA ARG A 58 -1.46 -2.49 -10.74
C ARG A 58 -0.10 -2.51 -10.02
N VAL A 59 0.81 -1.57 -10.32
CA VAL A 59 2.14 -1.54 -9.67
C VAL A 59 2.03 -1.12 -8.19
N SER A 60 2.30 -2.07 -7.30
CA SER A 60 2.51 -1.85 -5.87
C SER A 60 4.00 -1.80 -5.52
N TYR A 61 4.34 -1.26 -4.36
CA TYR A 61 5.72 -1.21 -3.84
C TYR A 61 5.74 -1.81 -2.43
N PRO A 62 5.64 -3.15 -2.28
CA PRO A 62 5.50 -3.79 -0.98
C PRO A 62 6.64 -3.45 -0.01
N ALA A 63 7.87 -3.27 -0.51
CA ALA A 63 9.01 -2.85 0.32
C ALA A 63 8.88 -1.41 0.87
N LEU A 64 8.26 -0.50 0.12
CA LEU A 64 7.99 0.87 0.58
C LEU A 64 6.79 0.91 1.52
N ASP A 65 5.75 0.12 1.24
CA ASP A 65 4.59 -0.02 2.13
C ASP A 65 4.99 -0.64 3.48
N ALA A 66 5.80 -1.69 3.48
CA ALA A 66 6.36 -2.28 4.70
C ALA A 66 7.21 -1.27 5.50
N TYR A 67 8.04 -0.46 4.83
CA TYR A 67 8.79 0.61 5.49
C TYR A 67 7.88 1.70 6.06
N ASN A 68 6.82 2.09 5.35
CA ASN A 68 5.84 3.07 5.83
C ASN A 68 5.04 2.55 7.05
N LEU A 69 4.73 1.25 7.10
CA LEU A 69 4.13 0.60 8.28
C LEU A 69 5.12 0.60 9.45
N PHE A 70 6.36 0.16 9.21
CA PHE A 70 7.43 0.19 10.20
C PHE A 70 7.67 1.61 10.77
N GLN A 71 7.66 2.65 9.92
CA GLN A 71 7.73 4.03 10.37
C GLN A 71 6.58 4.40 11.31
N LYS A 72 5.33 4.03 11.00
CA LYS A 72 4.16 4.30 11.86
C LYS A 72 4.26 3.62 13.22
N GLU A 73 4.79 2.40 13.28
CA GLU A 73 4.94 1.63 14.53
C GLU A 73 6.11 2.09 15.41
N TYR A 74 7.23 2.48 14.80
CA TYR A 74 8.48 2.78 15.53
C TYR A 74 8.73 4.28 15.74
N ALA A 75 8.26 5.17 14.87
CA ALA A 75 8.41 6.62 15.06
C ALA A 75 7.84 7.16 16.39
N PRO A 76 6.71 6.66 16.93
CA PRO A 76 6.20 7.07 18.24
C PRO A 76 7.15 6.78 19.41
N ARG A 77 8.06 5.80 19.28
CA ARG A 77 9.03 5.46 20.34
C ARG A 77 10.13 6.53 20.50
N PHE A 78 10.34 7.32 19.45
CA PHE A 78 11.36 8.37 19.37
C PHE A 78 10.74 9.78 19.41
N VAL A 79 9.59 9.94 20.08
CA VAL A 79 8.91 11.25 20.21
C VAL A 79 9.78 12.28 20.93
N HIS A 80 10.63 11.85 21.86
CA HIS A 80 11.61 12.67 22.57
C HIS A 80 12.75 13.21 21.67
N LEU A 81 12.93 12.69 20.45
CA LEU A 81 13.95 13.17 19.50
C LEU A 81 13.35 14.13 18.46
N PRO A 82 14.13 15.15 18.02
CA PRO A 82 13.80 15.98 16.86
C PRO A 82 13.51 15.12 15.61
N MET A 83 12.58 15.57 14.76
CA MET A 83 12.06 14.78 13.63
C MET A 83 13.16 14.23 12.70
N LYS A 84 14.20 15.03 12.42
CA LYS A 84 15.36 14.63 11.59
C LYS A 84 16.17 13.48 12.22
N GLN A 85 16.33 13.48 13.54
CA GLN A 85 17.01 12.41 14.27
C GLN A 85 16.13 11.16 14.37
N ARG A 86 14.83 11.33 14.60
CA ARG A 86 13.82 10.26 14.58
C ARG A 86 13.83 9.48 13.26
N GLN A 87 13.78 10.18 12.12
CA GLN A 87 13.85 9.56 10.79
C GLN A 87 15.15 8.76 10.60
N ARG A 88 16.30 9.32 11.02
CA ARG A 88 17.59 8.61 10.98
C ARG A 88 17.59 7.34 11.82
N LYS A 89 17.07 7.38 13.06
CA LYS A 89 17.01 6.21 13.95
C LYS A 89 16.08 5.11 13.42
N VAL A 90 14.93 5.47 12.86
CA VAL A 90 14.03 4.51 12.22
C VAL A 90 14.65 3.92 10.94
N ALA A 91 15.38 4.71 10.14
CA ALA A 91 16.11 4.20 8.98
C ALA A 91 17.25 3.24 9.37
N GLN A 92 17.99 3.53 10.45
CA GLN A 92 19.02 2.63 11.01
C GLN A 92 18.41 1.28 11.41
N LEU A 93 17.36 1.28 12.24
CA LEU A 93 16.68 0.05 12.66
C LEU A 93 16.10 -0.75 11.48
N TRP A 94 15.67 -0.09 10.41
CA TRP A 94 15.17 -0.75 9.19
C TRP A 94 16.29 -1.39 8.36
N ALA A 95 17.48 -0.79 8.33
CA ALA A 95 18.67 -1.38 7.72
C ALA A 95 19.14 -2.60 8.53
N GLU A 96 19.28 -2.45 9.85
CA GLU A 96 19.60 -3.53 10.78
C GLU A 96 18.62 -4.71 10.66
N LEU A 97 17.31 -4.46 10.52
CA LEU A 97 16.28 -5.48 10.29
C LEU A 97 16.56 -6.30 9.02
N LYS A 98 16.92 -5.63 7.92
CA LYS A 98 17.20 -6.28 6.64
C LYS A 98 18.48 -7.11 6.65
N GLU A 99 19.51 -6.65 7.35
CA GLU A 99 20.80 -7.33 7.43
C GLU A 99 20.78 -8.51 8.41
N SER A 100 20.10 -8.37 9.54
CA SER A 100 20.05 -9.40 10.60
C SER A 100 18.87 -10.35 10.51
N GLY A 101 17.85 -10.06 9.69
CA GLY A 101 16.60 -10.82 9.59
C GLY A 101 15.72 -10.79 10.85
N THR A 102 16.21 -10.31 12.00
CA THR A 102 15.49 -10.19 13.27
C THR A 102 16.06 -9.04 14.09
N VAL A 103 15.27 -8.00 14.36
CA VAL A 103 15.76 -6.77 15.02
C VAL A 103 16.23 -7.06 16.45
N LYS A 104 17.52 -6.84 16.72
CA LYS A 104 18.05 -6.67 18.07
C LYS A 104 17.66 -5.30 18.62
N ILE A 105 16.38 -5.11 18.96
CA ILE A 105 15.89 -3.85 19.54
C ILE A 105 16.67 -3.59 20.84
N PRO A 106 17.42 -2.47 20.95
CA PRO A 106 18.06 -2.12 22.21
C PRO A 106 16.98 -1.89 23.28
N LYS A 107 16.98 -2.71 24.34
CA LYS A 107 16.09 -2.58 25.49
C LYS A 107 16.50 -1.38 26.37
N GLY A 108 16.49 -0.18 25.79
CA GLY A 108 17.01 1.07 26.36
C GLY A 108 15.96 2.17 26.52
N ALA A 109 14.67 1.82 26.63
CA ALA A 109 13.58 2.78 26.88
C ALA A 109 12.34 2.14 27.56
N THR A 110 12.53 1.15 28.44
CA THR A 110 11.45 0.64 29.30
C THR A 110 11.21 1.57 30.50
N SER A 111 10.99 2.86 30.24
CA SER A 111 10.63 3.84 31.26
C SER A 111 9.13 3.75 31.60
N LYS A 112 8.80 2.82 32.51
CA LYS A 112 7.62 2.89 33.40
C LYS A 112 6.25 3.08 32.74
N VAL A 113 5.83 2.20 31.83
CA VAL A 113 4.37 1.93 31.70
C VAL A 113 3.96 1.08 32.91
N LYS A 114 3.34 1.71 33.91
CA LYS A 114 2.85 1.01 35.11
C LYS A 114 1.84 -0.07 34.73
N LYS A 115 1.96 -1.24 35.36
CA LYS A 115 0.98 -2.33 35.29
C LYS A 115 -0.41 -1.82 35.70
N VAL A 116 -1.36 -1.79 34.76
CA VAL A 116 -2.80 -1.74 35.07
C VAL A 116 -3.49 -2.88 34.33
N THR A 117 -3.16 -4.10 34.75
CA THR A 117 -3.92 -5.31 34.44
C THR A 117 -4.18 -6.07 35.73
N LYS A 118 -5.34 -5.83 36.37
CA LYS A 118 -6.03 -6.83 37.21
C LYS A 118 -7.42 -6.35 37.65
N LYS A 119 -8.40 -7.25 37.46
CA LYS A 119 -9.83 -7.17 37.88
C LYS A 119 -10.59 -6.09 37.05
N ILE A 120 -11.71 -6.39 36.40
CA ILE A 120 -12.83 -7.27 36.82
C ILE A 120 -13.21 -8.29 35.73
N LYS A 121 -13.23 -9.58 36.11
CA LYS A 121 -14.22 -10.60 35.68
C LYS A 121 -15.02 -10.91 36.99
N THR A 122 -16.27 -11.37 37.04
CA THR A 122 -17.09 -12.18 36.11
C THR A 122 -18.55 -12.24 36.62
N LYS A 123 -19.50 -12.75 35.79
CA LYS A 123 -20.86 -13.27 36.14
C LYS A 123 -21.89 -12.16 36.51
N ARG A 124 -23.20 -12.28 36.28
CA ARG A 124 -24.17 -13.34 35.84
C ARG A 124 -25.40 -12.57 35.24
N SER A 125 -26.32 -13.06 34.39
CA SER A 125 -26.56 -14.33 33.67
C SER A 125 -27.45 -14.06 32.43
N VAL A 126 -27.68 -15.07 31.56
CA VAL A 126 -28.74 -15.09 30.51
C VAL A 126 -29.97 -15.84 31.05
N PRO A 127 -31.20 -15.56 30.57
CA PRO A 127 -31.98 -16.67 30.01
C PRO A 127 -32.57 -16.38 28.62
N ARG A 128 -32.65 -17.43 27.79
CA ARG A 128 -33.25 -17.44 26.45
C ARG A 128 -34.78 -17.32 26.54
N LYS A 129 -35.40 -16.81 25.48
CA LYS A 129 -36.65 -17.38 24.96
C LYS A 129 -36.61 -17.39 23.43
N ALA A 130 -37.04 -18.48 22.82
CA ALA A 130 -36.94 -18.72 21.37
C ALA A 130 -38.29 -19.14 20.81
N SER A 131 -38.71 -18.46 19.75
CA SER A 131 -39.85 -18.76 18.86
C SER A 131 -39.96 -17.56 17.90
N SER A 132 -40.18 -17.62 16.59
CA SER A 132 -40.27 -18.68 15.57
C SER A 132 -40.86 -17.96 14.34
N GLY A 133 -40.38 -18.26 13.12
CA GLY A 133 -40.89 -17.65 11.89
C GLY A 133 -40.16 -16.36 11.46
N GLY A 134 -39.73 -16.15 10.23
CA GLY A 134 -39.75 -17.04 9.06
C GLY A 134 -40.62 -16.53 7.91
N LYS A 135 -40.05 -15.66 7.05
CA LYS A 135 -40.32 -15.65 5.60
C LYS A 135 -39.25 -14.86 4.84
N LYS A 136 -38.87 -15.38 3.68
CA LYS A 136 -37.92 -14.77 2.73
C LYS A 136 -38.65 -13.71 1.88
N PRO A 137 -38.01 -12.61 1.46
CA PRO A 137 -38.46 -11.85 0.31
C PRO A 137 -38.11 -12.64 -0.98
N ALA A 138 -39.09 -12.84 -1.85
CA ALA A 138 -38.92 -13.58 -3.10
C ALA A 138 -39.43 -12.75 -4.30
N THR A 139 -38.51 -12.23 -5.11
CA THR A 139 -38.81 -11.62 -6.43
C THR A 139 -37.67 -11.84 -7.42
N LYS A 140 -37.63 -13.03 -8.04
CA LYS A 140 -37.03 -13.23 -9.37
C LYS A 140 -37.85 -14.27 -10.14
N GLY A 141 -38.49 -13.84 -11.22
CA GLY A 141 -39.14 -14.68 -12.21
C GLY A 141 -39.00 -14.02 -13.58
N ALA A 142 -38.50 -14.75 -14.57
CA ALA A 142 -38.24 -14.24 -15.91
C ALA A 142 -38.64 -15.27 -16.98
N LYS A 143 -39.07 -14.75 -18.14
CA LYS A 143 -39.25 -15.43 -19.45
C LYS A 143 -40.23 -16.61 -19.56
N LYS A 144 -41.24 -16.43 -20.42
CA LYS A 144 -41.40 -17.10 -21.74
C LYS A 144 -42.37 -16.24 -22.58
N LEU A 145 -42.24 -16.00 -23.89
CA LEU A 145 -41.93 -16.86 -25.05
C LEU A 145 -42.98 -17.95 -25.32
N LYS A 146 -44.04 -17.58 -26.02
CA LYS A 146 -44.43 -18.14 -27.33
C LYS A 146 -45.10 -17.05 -28.16
#